data_AF-A0A8S3FXB9-F1
#
_entry.id   AF-A0A8S3FXB9-F1
#
_cell.length_a   1.000
_cell.length_b   1.000
_cell.length_c   1.000
_cell.angle_alpha   90.00
_cell.angle_beta   90.00
_cell.angle_gamma   90.00
#
_symmetry.space_group_name_H-M   'P 1'
#
loop_
_entity.id
_entity.type
_entity.pdbx_description
1 polymer ?
#
loop_
_entity_poly.entity_id
_entity_poly.type
_entity_poly.pdbx_seq_one_letter_code
_entity_poly.pdbx_strand_id
1 'polypeptide(L)'
;MHVISLLKIRTFAVWEVRREDEFSPLKNGSGSKDTAATCRQDLMLQHIRWLKEAGADLPSDVNQQIESTENTCEISPLISYAGEVNLGFVKGKNFDLPIFFELTDEITEFISDFPTKICSTNGVKPVVMHTNKISH
;
A
#
# COMPACT_ATOMS: atom_id res chain seq x y z
N MET A 1 -9.41 -17.48 -47.16
CA MET A 1 -10.37 -16.53 -46.54
C MET A 1 -9.56 -15.64 -45.60
N HIS A 2 -9.43 -14.37 -45.97
CA HIS A 2 -8.82 -13.23 -45.28
C HIS A 2 -7.56 -13.47 -44.44
N VAL A 3 -6.42 -13.33 -45.14
CA VAL A 3 -5.13 -12.90 -44.60
C VAL A 3 -5.38 -11.63 -43.77
N ILE A 4 -5.14 -11.71 -42.47
CA ILE A 4 -5.16 -10.53 -41.60
C ILE A 4 -4.07 -9.60 -42.11
N SER A 5 -4.53 -8.47 -42.65
CA SER A 5 -3.75 -7.34 -43.11
C SER A 5 -2.56 -7.05 -42.19
N LEU A 6 -1.36 -7.01 -42.78
CA LEU A 6 -0.12 -6.50 -42.21
C LEU A 6 -0.31 -5.05 -41.73
N LEU A 7 -0.86 -4.88 -40.53
CA LEU A 7 -0.78 -3.62 -39.81
C LEU A 7 0.69 -3.39 -39.48
N LYS A 8 1.32 -2.46 -40.21
CA LYS A 8 2.66 -1.96 -39.89
C LYS A 8 2.55 -1.13 -38.61
N ILE A 9 2.63 -1.79 -37.45
CA ILE A 9 2.69 -1.11 -36.16
C ILE A 9 4.05 -0.40 -36.10
N ARG A 10 4.04 0.92 -36.28
CA ARG A 10 5.28 1.72 -36.30
C ARG A 10 5.80 2.04 -34.90
N THR A 11 4.96 1.90 -33.87
CA THR A 11 5.26 2.25 -32.48
C THR A 11 4.56 1.28 -31.52
N PHE A 12 5.03 0.04 -31.47
CA PHE A 12 4.63 -0.93 -30.44
C PHE A 12 5.68 -0.93 -29.33
N ALA A 13 5.24 -0.87 -28.07
CA ALA A 13 6.11 -0.98 -26.91
C ALA A 13 5.47 -1.93 -25.88
N VAL A 14 6.32 -2.65 -25.15
CA VAL A 14 5.95 -3.52 -24.04
C VAL A 14 6.75 -3.07 -22.83
N TRP A 15 6.09 -2.96 -21.68
CA TRP A 15 6.73 -2.64 -20.40
C TRP A 15 6.47 -3.79 -19.44
N GLU A 16 7.54 -4.46 -19.02
CA GLU A 16 7.49 -5.53 -18.03
C GLU A 16 7.55 -4.93 -16.63
N VAL A 17 6.72 -5.47 -15.73
CA VAL A 17 6.64 -5.05 -14.33
C VAL A 17 6.68 -6.25 -13.40
N ARG A 18 7.03 -6.01 -12.14
CA ARG A 18 6.94 -7.01 -11.08
C ARG A 18 5.48 -7.27 -10.75
N ARG A 19 5.12 -8.54 -10.59
CA ARG A 19 3.73 -8.94 -10.34
C ARG A 19 3.29 -8.50 -8.95
N GLU A 20 4.16 -8.72 -7.96
CA GLU A 20 3.93 -8.45 -6.55
C GLU A 20 3.72 -6.96 -6.22
N ASP A 21 4.04 -6.06 -7.17
CA ASP A 21 3.88 -4.62 -7.00
C ASP A 21 2.71 -4.06 -7.83
N GLU A 22 2.39 -4.66 -8.99
CA GLU A 22 1.46 -4.08 -9.97
C GLU A 22 0.25 -4.97 -10.29
N PHE A 23 0.26 -6.25 -9.87
CA PHE A 23 -0.72 -7.21 -10.38
C PHE A 23 -1.10 -8.32 -9.39
N SER A 24 -2.25 -8.12 -8.73
CA SER A 24 -2.97 -9.18 -8.01
C SER A 24 -4.44 -9.29 -8.49
N PRO A 25 -4.75 -10.22 -9.41
CA PRO A 25 -6.07 -10.33 -10.00
C PRO A 25 -7.09 -11.00 -9.08
N LEU A 26 -8.35 -10.53 -9.13
CA LEU A 26 -9.51 -11.15 -8.46
C LEU A 26 -10.42 -11.82 -9.50
N LYS A 27 -10.40 -13.15 -9.56
CA LYS A 27 -11.11 -13.93 -10.60
C LYS A 27 -11.83 -15.17 -10.08
N ASN A 28 -11.40 -15.73 -8.95
CA ASN A 28 -11.90 -17.01 -8.44
C ASN A 28 -12.55 -16.88 -7.06
N GLY A 29 -13.39 -17.87 -6.72
CA GLY A 29 -13.93 -18.08 -5.37
C GLY A 29 -12.92 -18.70 -4.40
N SER A 30 -13.33 -18.89 -3.14
CA SER A 30 -12.46 -19.44 -2.08
C SER A 30 -11.86 -20.81 -2.43
N GLY A 31 -10.65 -21.09 -1.94
CA GLY A 31 -9.95 -22.36 -2.16
C GLY A 31 -9.14 -22.46 -3.47
N SER A 32 -9.03 -21.37 -4.23
CA SER A 32 -8.20 -21.27 -5.44
C SER A 32 -7.20 -20.11 -5.35
N LYS A 33 -6.40 -19.89 -6.40
CA LYS A 33 -5.57 -18.68 -6.59
C LYS A 33 -6.42 -17.53 -7.12
N ASP A 34 -5.90 -16.30 -7.11
CA ASP A 34 -6.58 -15.11 -7.66
C ASP A 34 -7.96 -14.86 -7.00
N THR A 35 -7.98 -14.90 -5.67
CA THR A 35 -9.17 -14.75 -4.81
C THR A 35 -9.06 -13.49 -3.97
N ALA A 36 -10.16 -13.11 -3.31
CA ALA A 36 -10.14 -11.94 -2.41
C ALA A 36 -9.10 -12.07 -1.30
N ALA A 37 -8.84 -13.30 -0.84
CA ALA A 37 -7.82 -13.57 0.18
C ALA A 37 -6.40 -13.33 -0.37
N THR A 38 -6.10 -13.81 -1.58
CA THR A 38 -4.77 -13.59 -2.19
C THR A 38 -4.56 -12.12 -2.51
N CYS A 39 -5.58 -11.42 -3.04
CA CYS A 39 -5.45 -9.98 -3.32
C CYS A 39 -5.21 -9.13 -2.08
N ARG A 40 -5.93 -9.43 -0.99
CA ARG A 40 -5.72 -8.73 0.28
C ARG A 40 -4.32 -8.98 0.81
N GLN A 41 -3.84 -10.23 0.75
CA GLN A 41 -2.51 -10.60 1.21
C GLN A 41 -1.41 -9.90 0.41
N ASP A 42 -1.51 -9.90 -0.91
CA ASP A 42 -0.52 -9.26 -1.79
C ASP A 42 -0.40 -7.76 -1.49
N LEU A 43 -1.53 -7.07 -1.31
CA LEU A 43 -1.58 -5.66 -0.93
C LEU A 43 -0.95 -5.38 0.43
N MET A 44 -1.28 -6.17 1.45
CA MET A 44 -0.73 -5.98 2.80
C MET A 44 0.77 -6.23 2.85
N LEU A 45 1.26 -7.27 2.16
CA LEU A 45 2.69 -7.54 2.05
C LEU A 45 3.42 -6.42 1.31
N GLN A 46 2.80 -5.79 0.31
CA GLN A 46 3.36 -4.61 -0.35
C GLN A 46 3.54 -3.44 0.63
N HIS A 47 2.52 -3.13 1.42
CA HIS A 47 2.60 -2.05 2.42
C HIS A 47 3.62 -2.33 3.53
N ILE A 48 3.76 -3.59 3.97
CA ILE A 48 4.83 -4.00 4.90
C ILE A 48 6.21 -3.71 4.30
N ARG A 49 6.42 -4.03 3.01
CA ARG A 49 7.69 -3.72 2.33
C ARG A 49 7.96 -2.21 2.32
N TRP A 50 6.96 -1.40 1.97
CA TRP A 50 7.08 0.05 1.95
C TRP A 50 7.47 0.63 3.32
N LEU A 51 6.86 0.17 4.40
CA LEU A 51 7.21 0.62 5.76
C LEU A 51 8.65 0.24 6.13
N LYS A 52 9.06 -0.99 5.84
CA LYS A 52 10.44 -1.45 6.10
C LYS A 52 11.47 -0.64 5.31
N GLU A 53 11.19 -0.40 4.03
CA GLU A 53 12.04 0.42 3.16
C GLU A 53 12.10 1.89 3.62
N ALA A 54 11.00 2.42 4.16
CA ALA A 54 10.95 3.73 4.79
C ALA A 54 11.65 3.80 6.17
N GLY A 55 12.09 2.65 6.71
CA GLY A 55 12.85 2.54 7.95
C GLY A 55 11.98 2.45 9.21
N ALA A 56 10.73 2.01 9.09
CA ALA A 56 9.93 1.60 10.24
C ALA A 56 10.46 0.29 10.84
N ASP A 57 10.35 0.16 12.16
CA ASP A 57 10.62 -1.09 12.86
C ASP A 57 9.30 -1.85 13.04
N LEU A 58 9.26 -3.08 12.51
CA LEU A 58 8.09 -3.95 12.48
C LEU A 58 8.46 -5.32 13.05
N PRO A 59 7.49 -6.08 13.59
CA PRO A 59 7.73 -7.44 14.08
C PRO A 59 8.41 -8.33 13.02
N SER A 60 9.32 -9.18 13.47
CA SER A 60 10.23 -9.95 12.59
C SER A 60 9.53 -11.06 11.79
N ASP A 61 8.38 -11.53 12.26
CA ASP A 61 7.59 -12.66 11.77
C ASP A 61 6.65 -12.33 10.60
N VAL A 62 6.56 -11.05 10.23
CA VAL A 62 5.55 -10.52 9.29
C VAL A 62 5.82 -10.87 7.80
N ASN A 63 6.95 -11.51 7.49
CA ASN A 63 7.48 -11.58 6.11
C ASN A 63 6.95 -12.73 5.22
N GLN A 64 6.12 -13.66 5.72
CA GLN A 64 5.95 -14.95 5.04
C GLN A 64 4.53 -15.27 4.62
N GLN A 65 3.51 -14.93 5.41
CA GLN A 65 2.10 -15.11 5.05
C GLN A 65 1.21 -14.43 6.08
N ILE A 66 0.22 -13.67 5.62
CA ILE A 66 -0.76 -13.01 6.50
C ILE A 66 -1.98 -13.92 6.56
N GLU A 67 -1.90 -14.93 7.43
CA GLU A 67 -3.01 -15.86 7.68
C GLU A 67 -4.02 -15.30 8.69
N SER A 68 -3.53 -14.49 9.63
CA SER A 68 -4.32 -13.84 10.66
C SER A 68 -4.49 -12.34 10.39
N THR A 69 -5.58 -11.77 10.90
CA THR A 69 -5.83 -10.32 10.88
C THR A 69 -4.83 -9.53 11.74
N GLU A 70 -4.05 -10.23 12.57
CA GLU A 70 -3.10 -9.65 13.52
C GLU A 70 -1.84 -9.13 12.82
N ASN A 71 -1.46 -9.70 11.67
CA ASN A 71 -0.26 -9.31 10.93
C ASN A 71 -0.58 -8.42 9.71
N THR A 72 -1.60 -7.58 9.82
CA THR A 72 -2.10 -6.78 8.69
C THR A 72 -1.58 -5.35 8.70
N CYS A 73 -1.25 -4.84 7.51
CA CYS A 73 -0.81 -3.47 7.31
C CYS A 73 -1.50 -2.90 6.07
N GLU A 74 -2.10 -1.72 6.20
CA GLU A 74 -2.67 -1.02 5.05
C GLU A 74 -2.32 0.47 5.05
N ILE A 75 -1.88 0.97 3.89
CA ILE A 75 -1.57 2.37 3.66
C ILE A 75 -2.55 2.90 2.62
N SER A 76 -3.24 3.99 2.95
CA SER A 76 -4.11 4.67 2.01
C SER A 76 -3.32 5.18 0.81
N PRO A 77 -3.81 4.98 -0.44
CA PRO A 77 -3.20 5.56 -1.63
C PRO A 77 -3.03 7.08 -1.60
N LEU A 78 -3.76 7.78 -0.72
CA LEU A 78 -3.63 9.22 -0.51
C LEU A 78 -2.39 9.62 0.30
N ILE A 79 -1.84 8.69 1.09
CA ILE A 79 -0.58 8.90 1.82
C ILE A 79 0.61 8.50 0.94
N SER A 80 0.51 7.35 0.29
CA SER A 80 1.55 6.85 -0.60
C SER A 80 0.94 6.07 -1.75
N TYR A 81 1.31 6.44 -2.97
CA TYR A 81 0.86 5.75 -4.18
C TYR A 81 1.69 4.48 -4.48
N ALA A 82 3.00 4.53 -4.27
CA ALA A 82 3.93 3.47 -4.68
C ALA A 82 5.11 3.25 -3.71
N GLY A 83 4.91 3.55 -2.42
CA GLY A 83 5.97 3.46 -1.40
C GLY A 83 6.98 4.60 -1.46
N GLU A 84 6.61 5.75 -2.02
CA GLU A 84 7.48 6.92 -2.16
C GLU A 84 7.90 7.53 -0.81
N VAL A 85 8.90 8.42 -0.87
CA VAL A 85 9.61 9.04 0.27
C VAL A 85 8.69 9.73 1.30
N ASN A 86 7.43 10.00 0.96
CA ASN A 86 6.45 10.61 1.86
C ASN A 86 6.11 9.73 3.09
N LEU A 87 6.60 8.49 3.15
CA LEU A 87 6.61 7.67 4.37
C LEU A 87 7.73 8.05 5.36
N GLY A 88 8.47 9.15 5.14
CA GLY A 88 9.56 9.57 6.05
C GLY A 88 9.13 9.73 7.52
N PHE A 89 7.85 9.98 7.79
CA PHE A 89 7.30 10.06 9.15
C PHE A 89 7.33 8.74 9.92
N VAL A 90 7.56 7.58 9.26
CA VAL A 90 7.66 6.26 9.92
C VAL A 90 9.08 5.89 10.32
N LYS A 91 10.08 6.63 9.84
CA LYS A 91 11.50 6.29 10.01
C LYS A 91 11.89 6.24 11.50
N GLY A 92 12.45 5.10 11.92
CA GLY A 92 12.92 4.88 13.29
C GLY A 92 11.81 4.73 14.33
N LYS A 93 10.55 4.60 13.89
CA LYS A 93 9.41 4.35 14.78
C LYS A 93 9.07 2.86 14.78
N ASN A 94 8.68 2.38 15.96
CA ASN A 94 8.15 1.03 16.14
C ASN A 94 6.65 1.04 15.91
N PHE A 95 6.15 0.05 15.17
CA PHE A 95 4.72 -0.14 14.98
C PHE A 95 4.34 -1.59 15.26
N ASP A 96 3.30 -1.75 16.09
CA ASP A 96 2.63 -3.03 16.27
C ASP A 96 1.60 -3.24 15.15
N LEU A 97 1.31 -4.51 14.85
CA LEU A 97 0.26 -4.89 13.90
C LEU A 97 -1.01 -5.33 14.67
N PRO A 98 -2.21 -5.12 14.11
CA PRO A 98 -2.48 -4.54 12.79
C PRO A 98 -2.37 -3.02 12.75
N ILE A 99 -1.95 -2.47 11.61
CA ILE A 99 -1.83 -1.00 11.41
C ILE A 99 -2.49 -0.53 10.12
N PHE A 100 -3.16 0.63 10.21
CA PHE A 100 -3.78 1.30 9.07
C PHE A 100 -3.40 2.78 9.05
N PHE A 101 -2.92 3.27 7.90
CA PHE A 101 -2.63 4.67 7.67
C PHE A 101 -3.69 5.29 6.76
N GLU A 102 -4.43 6.25 7.29
CA GLU A 102 -5.42 7.04 6.54
C GLU A 102 -5.01 8.51 6.52
N LEU A 103 -5.29 9.21 5.43
CA LEU A 103 -5.01 10.64 5.35
C LEU A 103 -5.95 11.38 6.32
N THR A 104 -5.38 11.86 7.42
CA THR A 104 -6.04 12.75 8.39
C THR A 104 -5.43 14.15 8.31
N ASP A 105 -6.14 15.16 8.83
CA ASP A 105 -5.62 16.54 8.87
C ASP A 105 -4.25 16.60 9.61
N GLU A 106 -4.08 15.79 10.66
CA GLU A 106 -2.82 15.66 11.42
C GLU A 106 -1.66 15.10 10.57
N ILE A 107 -1.91 14.05 9.79
CA ILE A 107 -0.91 13.49 8.86
C ILE A 107 -0.67 14.45 7.68
N THR A 108 -1.68 15.23 7.29
CA THR A 108 -1.56 16.24 6.24
C THR A 108 -0.59 17.33 6.64
N GLU A 109 -0.59 17.78 7.90
CA GLU A 109 0.42 18.71 8.42
C GLU A 109 1.84 18.12 8.33
N PHE A 110 2.04 16.87 8.73
CA PHE A 110 3.32 16.15 8.59
C PHE A 110 3.76 15.96 7.12
N ILE A 111 2.83 15.75 6.20
CA ILE A 111 3.09 15.60 4.76
C ILE A 111 3.32 16.97 4.10
N SER A 112 2.67 18.03 4.58
CA SER A 112 2.76 19.38 4.00
C SER A 112 4.12 20.07 4.20
N ASP A 113 4.95 19.57 5.13
CA ASP A 113 6.37 19.95 5.23
C ASP A 113 7.18 19.46 4.02
N PHE A 114 6.64 18.50 3.25
CA PHE A 114 7.06 18.17 1.91
C PHE A 114 6.20 18.93 0.89
N PRO A 115 6.77 19.42 -0.23
CA PRO A 115 6.09 20.33 -1.13
C PRO A 115 5.04 19.58 -1.98
N THR A 116 3.88 19.33 -1.39
CA THR A 116 2.73 18.73 -2.08
C THR A 116 1.48 19.55 -1.81
N LYS A 117 1.05 20.31 -2.83
CA LYS A 117 -0.24 21.00 -2.85
C LYS A 117 -1.35 19.94 -2.83
N ILE A 118 -2.08 19.83 -1.72
CA ILE A 118 -3.31 19.03 -1.66
C ILE A 118 -4.50 19.97 -1.40
N CYS A 119 -5.53 19.83 -2.22
CA CYS A 119 -6.75 20.62 -2.21
C CYS A 119 -7.76 20.00 -1.21
N SER A 120 -8.29 20.84 -0.31
CA SER A 120 -9.22 20.48 0.77
C SER A 120 -10.59 19.99 0.25
N THR A 121 -11.10 18.90 0.81
CA THR A 121 -12.53 18.55 0.74
C THR A 121 -13.10 18.25 2.12
N ASN A 122 -14.17 18.97 2.44
CA ASN A 122 -14.86 18.99 3.73
C ASN A 122 -15.60 17.68 4.06
N GLY A 123 -15.52 17.25 5.32
CA GLY A 123 -16.75 16.93 6.06
C GLY A 123 -17.06 15.47 6.44
N VAL A 124 -16.09 14.59 6.65
CA VAL A 124 -16.33 13.29 7.30
C VAL A 124 -15.32 13.10 8.44
N LYS A 125 -15.80 12.81 9.65
CA LYS A 125 -14.96 12.69 10.85
C LYS A 125 -14.08 11.43 10.78
N PRO A 126 -12.74 11.54 10.85
CA PRO A 126 -11.85 10.38 10.80
C PRO A 126 -11.82 9.64 12.15
N VAL A 127 -11.56 8.34 12.08
CA VAL A 127 -11.28 7.48 13.23
C VAL A 127 -9.90 7.84 13.79
N VAL A 128 -9.90 8.20 15.07
CA VAL A 128 -8.74 8.68 15.83
C VAL A 128 -7.74 7.54 16.05
N MET A 129 -6.47 7.80 15.76
CA MET A 129 -5.36 6.98 16.25
C MET A 129 -5.37 6.99 17.78
N HIS A 130 -5.88 5.92 18.40
CA HIS A 130 -5.57 5.65 19.79
C HIS A 130 -4.10 5.19 19.87
N THR A 131 -3.19 6.16 19.95
CA THR A 131 -1.86 5.86 20.48
C THR A 131 -2.06 5.45 21.93
N ASN A 132 -1.97 4.15 22.24
CA ASN A 132 -1.76 3.74 23.61
C ASN A 132 -0.52 4.48 24.11
N LYS A 133 -0.70 5.23 25.20
CA LYS A 133 0.30 6.11 25.80
C LYS A 133 1.68 5.47 25.78
N ILE A 134 2.60 6.10 25.07
CA ILE A 134 4.04 5.88 25.22
C ILE A 134 4.39 6.32 26.65
N SER A 135 4.63 5.37 27.55
CA SER A 135 5.24 5.67 28.84
C SER A 135 6.73 5.93 28.63
N HIS A 136 7.19 7.07 29.16
CA HIS A 136 8.59 7.51 29.22
C HIS A 136 9.55 6.46 29.78
#